data_AF-A0A6L5FEA8-F1
#
_entry.id   AF-A0A6L5FEA8-F1
#
_cell.length_a   1.000
_cell.length_b   1.000
_cell.length_c   1.000
_cell.angle_alpha   90.00
_cell.angle_beta   90.00
_cell.angle_gamma   90.00
#
_symmetry.space_group_name_H-M   'P 1'
#
loop_
_entity.id
_entity.type
_entity.pdbx_description
1 polymer ?
#
loop_
_entity_poly.entity_id
_entity_poly.type
_entity_poly.pdbx_seq_one_letter_code
_entity_poly.pdbx_strand_id
1 'polypeptide(L)'
;MHVDTQPKVTAPAHGDDFVAAAERALGSGDLTLVTDAELERVMTAAVRLYAAKAESDTPPKAESDTPPATPITAERVTPTDVVTVVSDMIRAAGLNLWDVSMWFRRGGRDD
;
A
#
# COMPACT_ATOMS: atom_id res chain seq x y z
N MET A 1 -2.32 -5.98 -39.86
CA MET A 1 -2.41 -4.76 -39.04
C MET A 1 -3.52 -4.99 -38.02
N HIS A 2 -3.20 -5.64 -36.90
CA HIS A 2 -4.12 -5.77 -35.76
C HIS A 2 -3.55 -4.84 -34.69
N VAL A 3 -4.29 -3.77 -34.41
CA VAL A 3 -3.99 -2.86 -33.31
C VAL A 3 -4.83 -3.37 -32.15
N ASP A 4 -4.21 -4.18 -31.28
CA ASP A 4 -4.79 -4.55 -30.00
C ASP A 4 -4.81 -3.29 -29.13
N THR A 5 -5.96 -2.63 -29.07
CA THR A 5 -6.24 -1.57 -28.12
C THR A 5 -6.31 -2.20 -26.73
N GLN A 6 -5.18 -2.23 -26.01
CA GLN A 6 -5.20 -2.54 -24.58
C GLN A 6 -6.12 -1.55 -23.86
N PRO A 7 -6.98 -2.00 -22.93
CA PRO A 7 -7.79 -1.11 -22.13
C PRO A 7 -6.87 -0.24 -21.26
N LYS A 8 -6.88 1.07 -21.50
CA LYS A 8 -6.29 2.08 -20.62
C LYS A 8 -6.93 1.90 -19.24
N VAL A 9 -6.16 1.39 -18.28
CA VAL A 9 -6.59 1.30 -16.87
C VAL A 9 -6.88 2.72 -16.40
N THR A 10 -8.15 3.13 -16.46
CA THR A 10 -8.63 4.33 -15.81
C THR A 10 -8.48 4.11 -14.32
N ALA A 11 -7.61 4.89 -13.68
CA ALA A 11 -7.53 4.94 -12.23
C ALA A 11 -8.94 5.14 -11.65
N PRO A 12 -9.30 4.48 -10.54
CA PRO A 12 -10.60 4.68 -9.94
C PRO A 12 -10.71 6.14 -9.47
N ALA A 13 -11.70 6.88 -9.96
CA ALA A 13 -11.96 8.28 -9.60
C ALA A 13 -12.02 8.51 -8.07
N HIS A 14 -12.45 7.49 -7.32
CA HIS A 14 -12.50 7.51 -5.85
C HIS A 14 -11.13 7.52 -5.15
N GLY A 15 -10.06 7.09 -5.83
CA GLY A 15 -8.71 7.11 -5.26
C GLY A 15 -8.15 8.53 -5.18
N ASP A 16 -8.30 9.29 -6.27
CA ASP A 16 -7.81 10.68 -6.35
C ASP A 16 -8.58 11.59 -5.38
N ASP A 17 -9.90 11.39 -5.26
CA ASP A 17 -10.75 12.12 -4.32
C ASP A 17 -10.32 11.89 -2.86
N PHE A 18 -10.05 10.62 -2.49
CA PHE A 18 -9.58 10.27 -1.15
C PHE A 18 -8.20 10.87 -0.86
N VAL A 19 -7.25 10.77 -1.81
CA VAL A 19 -5.90 11.34 -1.65
C VAL A 19 -6.00 12.85 -1.45
N ALA A 20 -6.80 13.54 -2.26
CA ALA A 20 -7.00 14.98 -2.11
C ALA A 20 -7.68 15.36 -0.79
N ALA A 21 -8.57 14.53 -0.24
CA ALA A 21 -9.15 14.73 1.08
C ALA A 21 -8.11 14.51 2.20
N ALA A 22 -7.30 13.45 2.10
CA ALA A 22 -6.25 13.13 3.06
C ALA A 22 -5.15 14.21 3.11
N GLU A 23 -4.69 14.70 1.96
CA GLU A 23 -3.69 15.78 1.90
C GLU A 23 -4.22 17.09 2.52
N ARG A 24 -5.50 17.41 2.29
CA ARG A 24 -6.15 18.56 2.95
C ARG A 24 -6.29 18.36 4.46
N ALA A 25 -6.65 17.16 4.90
CA ALA A 25 -6.75 16.83 6.32
C ALA A 25 -5.39 17.00 7.03
N LEU A 26 -4.34 16.45 6.44
CA LEU A 26 -2.97 16.55 6.96
C LEU A 26 -2.45 17.99 6.92
N GLY A 27 -2.68 18.72 5.83
CA GLY A 27 -2.20 20.10 5.67
C GLY A 27 -2.93 21.12 6.55
N SER A 28 -4.21 20.88 6.86
CA SER A 28 -5.01 21.76 7.73
C SER A 28 -4.97 21.37 9.20
N GLY A 29 -4.58 20.12 9.52
CA GLY A 29 -4.72 19.52 10.85
C GLY A 29 -6.15 19.07 11.18
N ASP A 30 -7.12 19.29 10.29
CA ASP A 30 -8.49 18.82 10.45
C ASP A 30 -8.64 17.39 9.91
N LEU A 31 -8.39 16.43 10.79
CA LEU A 31 -8.50 15.00 10.46
C LEU A 31 -9.96 14.54 10.26
N THR A 32 -10.96 15.36 10.57
CA THR A 32 -12.38 15.00 10.40
C THR A 32 -12.84 15.02 8.95
N LEU A 33 -12.03 15.56 8.04
CA LEU A 33 -12.28 15.58 6.59
C LEU A 33 -12.31 14.18 5.96
N VAL A 34 -11.75 13.18 6.63
CA VAL A 34 -11.83 11.77 6.25
C VAL A 34 -12.42 11.01 7.43
N THR A 35 -13.52 10.31 7.21
CA THR A 35 -14.15 9.53 8.28
C THR A 35 -13.36 8.26 8.59
N ASP A 36 -13.39 7.80 9.85
CA ASP A 36 -12.71 6.56 10.25
C ASP A 36 -13.16 5.35 9.41
N ALA A 37 -14.46 5.25 9.12
CA ALA A 37 -15.03 4.17 8.32
C ALA A 37 -14.54 4.19 6.86
N GLU A 38 -14.33 5.38 6.31
CA GLU A 38 -13.76 5.54 4.98
C GLU A 38 -12.28 5.17 4.96
N LEU A 39 -11.51 5.67 5.94
CA LEU A 39 -10.10 5.32 6.12
C LEU A 39 -9.91 3.81 6.28
N GLU A 40 -10.71 3.16 7.12
CA GLU A 40 -10.69 1.70 7.33
C GLU A 40 -10.92 0.94 6.01
N ARG A 41 -11.94 1.34 5.24
CA ARG A 41 -12.29 0.71 3.97
C ARG A 41 -11.17 0.84 2.94
N VAL A 42 -10.60 2.04 2.80
CA VAL A 42 -9.51 2.31 1.86
C VAL A 42 -8.24 1.56 2.27
N MET A 43 -7.85 1.64 3.54
CA MET A 43 -6.68 0.94 4.08
C MET A 43 -6.79 -0.57 3.87
N THR A 44 -7.95 -1.16 4.17
CA THR A 44 -8.20 -2.60 3.97
C THR A 44 -8.05 -3.00 2.50
N ALA A 45 -8.63 -2.23 1.58
CA ALA A 45 -8.51 -2.50 0.15
C ALA A 45 -7.06 -2.36 -0.34
N ALA A 46 -6.36 -1.31 0.08
CA ALA A 46 -4.97 -1.03 -0.29
C ALA A 46 -4.02 -2.13 0.19
N VAL A 47 -4.12 -2.53 1.47
CA VAL A 47 -3.29 -3.59 2.05
C VAL A 47 -3.51 -4.93 1.34
N ARG A 48 -4.77 -5.33 1.11
CA ARG A 48 -5.08 -6.60 0.42
C ARG A 48 -4.59 -6.61 -1.03
N LEU A 49 -4.78 -5.50 -1.75
CA LEU A 49 -4.31 -5.36 -3.13
C LEU A 49 -2.79 -5.38 -3.20
N TYR A 50 -2.12 -4.67 -2.29
CA TYR A 50 -0.66 -4.64 -2.24
C TYR A 50 -0.09 -6.03 -1.92
N ALA A 51 -0.62 -6.73 -0.90
CA ALA A 51 -0.19 -8.08 -0.56
C ALA A 51 -0.33 -9.04 -1.76
N ALA A 52 -1.47 -9.00 -2.46
CA ALA A 52 -1.69 -9.81 -3.66
C ALA A 52 -0.69 -9.49 -4.79
N LYS A 53 -0.35 -8.20 -4.98
CA LYS A 53 0.65 -7.79 -5.97
C LYS A 53 2.07 -8.22 -5.57
N ALA A 54 2.42 -8.10 -4.29
CA ALA A 54 3.72 -8.48 -3.77
C ALA A 54 3.96 -10.00 -3.87
N GLU A 55 2.93 -10.81 -3.66
CA GLU A 55 3.00 -12.28 -3.82
C GLU A 55 2.96 -12.73 -5.28
N SER A 56 2.50 -11.89 -6.21
CA SER A 56 2.23 -12.31 -7.59
C SER A 56 3.48 -12.58 -8.44
N ASP A 57 4.70 -12.46 -7.90
CA ASP A 57 5.98 -12.87 -8.50
C ASP A 57 6.13 -12.53 -9.99
N THR A 58 5.40 -11.51 -10.46
CA THR A 58 5.47 -11.05 -11.84
C THR A 58 6.58 -10.01 -11.82
N PRO A 59 7.82 -10.36 -12.21
CA PRO A 59 8.81 -9.33 -12.47
C PRO A 59 8.15 -8.33 -13.42
N PRO A 60 8.35 -7.02 -13.23
CA PRO A 60 7.90 -6.06 -14.22
C PRO A 60 8.36 -6.59 -15.57
N LYS A 61 7.42 -6.77 -16.52
CA LYS A 61 7.79 -7.12 -17.89
C LYS A 61 8.93 -6.19 -18.24
N ALA A 62 10.06 -6.75 -18.68
CA ALA A 62 11.31 -6.03 -18.97
C ALA A 62 11.16 -4.91 -20.04
N GLU A 63 9.93 -4.68 -20.52
CA GLU A 63 9.52 -3.60 -21.42
C GLU A 63 9.14 -2.31 -20.66
N SER A 64 8.96 -2.36 -19.34
CA SER A 64 8.74 -1.18 -18.50
C SER A 64 9.87 -1.03 -17.50
N ASP A 65 10.73 -0.03 -17.69
CA ASP A 65 11.80 0.42 -16.77
C ASP A 65 11.29 0.91 -15.39
N THR A 66 10.06 0.54 -15.00
CA THR A 66 9.44 0.98 -13.74
C THR A 66 9.69 -0.08 -12.68
N PRO A 67 10.45 0.23 -11.60
CA PRO A 67 10.61 -0.67 -10.47
C PRO A 67 9.24 -1.06 -9.89
N PRO A 68 9.11 -2.24 -9.26
CA PRO A 68 7.90 -2.59 -8.54
C PRO A 68 7.58 -1.46 -7.54
N ALA A 69 6.35 -0.96 -7.58
CA ALA A 69 5.94 0.18 -6.78
C ALA A 69 6.04 -0.15 -5.29
N THR A 70 7.09 0.35 -4.63
CA THR A 70 7.19 0.32 -3.17
C THR A 70 6.08 1.21 -2.61
N PRO A 71 5.23 0.71 -1.70
CA PRO A 71 4.03 1.42 -1.26
C PRO A 71 4.36 2.63 -0.39
N ILE A 72 5.60 2.67 0.13
CA ILE A 72 6.10 3.67 1.06
C ILE A 72 7.46 4.14 0.56
N THR A 73 7.63 5.45 0.48
CA THR A 73 8.92 6.12 0.21
C THR A 73 9.26 7.01 1.40
N ALA A 74 10.53 7.05 1.80
CA ALA A 74 10.99 7.86 2.94
C ALA A 74 10.71 9.37 2.78
N GLU A 75 10.47 9.83 1.55
CA GLU A 75 10.10 11.21 1.21
C GLU A 75 8.65 11.56 1.56
N ARG A 76 7.77 10.56 1.69
CA ARG A 76 6.32 10.74 1.83
C ARG A 76 5.75 10.22 3.15
N VAL A 77 6.49 9.34 3.83
CA VAL A 77 6.05 8.69 5.07
C VAL A 77 7.25 8.67 6.01
N THR A 78 7.07 9.17 7.22
CA THR A 78 8.15 9.22 8.21
C THR A 78 8.37 7.85 8.86
N PRO A 79 9.55 7.59 9.44
CA PRO A 79 9.77 6.36 10.21
C PRO A 79 8.76 6.16 11.34
N THR A 80 8.31 7.24 11.97
CA THR A 80 7.29 7.20 13.03
C THR A 80 5.94 6.73 12.49
N ASP A 81 5.51 7.24 11.34
CA ASP A 81 4.25 6.82 10.71
C ASP A 81 4.28 5.31 10.41
N VAL A 82 5.40 4.83 9.87
CA VAL A 82 5.60 3.39 9.60
C VAL A 82 5.48 2.57 10.87
N VAL A 83 6.21 2.92 11.93
CA VAL A 83 6.21 2.16 13.19
C VAL A 83 4.83 2.16 13.83
N THR A 84 4.15 3.32 13.87
CA THR A 84 2.79 3.42 14.43
C THR A 84 1.81 2.52 13.68
N VAL A 85 1.74 2.66 12.35
CA VAL A 85 0.77 1.91 11.54
C VAL A 85 1.06 0.41 11.57
N VAL A 86 2.32 -0.01 11.44
CA VAL A 86 2.69 -1.43 11.45
C VAL A 86 2.42 -2.06 12.82
N SER A 87 2.71 -1.35 13.92
CA SER A 87 2.46 -1.85 15.27
C SER A 87 0.96 -2.08 15.51
N ASP A 88 0.12 -1.15 15.06
CA ASP A 88 -1.33 -1.28 15.16
C ASP A 88 -1.85 -2.43 14.30
N MET A 89 -1.33 -2.60 13.08
CA MET A 89 -1.69 -3.73 12.21
C MET A 89 -1.30 -5.09 12.81
N ILE A 90 -0.09 -5.22 13.36
CA ILE A 90 0.36 -6.45 14.04
C ILE A 90 -0.58 -6.76 15.21
N ARG A 91 -0.92 -5.75 16.02
CA ARG A 91 -1.83 -5.91 17.15
C ARG A 91 -3.24 -6.30 16.70
N ALA A 92 -3.77 -5.65 15.67
CA ALA A 92 -5.09 -5.93 15.11
C ALA A 92 -5.19 -7.33 14.48
N ALA A 93 -4.11 -7.79 13.85
CA ALA A 93 -4.02 -9.14 13.29
C ALA A 93 -3.76 -10.22 14.35
N GLY A 94 -3.55 -9.85 15.62
CA GLY A 94 -3.23 -10.80 16.70
C GLY A 94 -1.87 -11.46 16.55
N LEU A 95 -0.96 -10.87 15.75
CA LEU A 95 0.37 -11.41 15.51
C LEU A 95 1.29 -11.11 16.69
N ASN A 96 2.08 -12.10 17.08
CA ASN A 96 3.16 -11.89 18.05
C ASN A 96 4.51 -11.70 17.32
N LEU A 97 5.54 -11.29 18.06
CA LEU A 97 6.87 -11.06 17.50
C LEU A 97 7.47 -12.33 16.87
N TRP A 98 7.12 -13.51 17.38
CA TRP A 98 7.55 -14.77 16.83
C TRP A 98 6.94 -15.04 15.44
N ASP A 99 5.64 -14.83 15.26
CA ASP A 99 4.94 -14.97 13.97
C ASP A 99 5.56 -14.06 12.91
N VAL A 100 5.82 -12.81 13.30
CA VAL A 100 6.49 -11.81 12.45
C VAL A 100 7.90 -12.28 12.08
N SER A 101 8.67 -12.80 13.04
CA SER A 101 10.02 -13.32 12.79
C SER A 101 10.04 -14.51 11.82
N MET A 102 9.03 -15.39 11.87
CA MET A 102 8.88 -16.49 10.92
C MET A 102 8.57 -15.99 9.51
N TRP A 103 7.77 -14.93 9.40
CA TRP A 103 7.48 -14.30 8.10
C TRP A 103 8.71 -13.64 7.46
N PHE A 104 9.55 -12.95 8.25
CA PHE A 104 10.81 -12.37 7.74
C PHE A 104 11.80 -13.42 7.24
N ARG A 105 11.81 -14.60 7.88
CA ARG A 105 12.66 -15.73 7.44
C ARG A 105 12.19 -16.36 6.13
N ARG A 106 10.90 -16.25 5.78
CA ARG A 106 10.34 -16.80 4.54
C ARG A 106 10.89 -16.14 3.27
N GLY A 107 11.33 -14.88 3.36
CA GLY A 107 11.94 -14.12 2.25
C GLY A 107 13.47 -14.12 2.24
N GLY A 108 14.11 -14.71 3.26
CA GLY A 108 15.54 -14.95 3.27
C GLY A 108 15.84 -16.09 2.32
N ARG A 109 16.28 -15.77 1.11
CA ARG A 109 17.03 -16.71 0.30
C ARG A 109 18.30 -17.02 1.11
N ASP A 110 18.55 -18.28 1.40
CA ASP A 110 19.85 -18.71 1.92
C ASP A 110 20.92 -18.28 0.90
N ASP A 111 21.72 -17.27 1.27
CA ASP A 111 22.98 -16.96 0.61
C ASP A 111 24.09 -17.88 1.15
#